data_AF-A0A374BMA9-F1
#
_entry.id   AF-A0A374BMA9-F1
#
_cell.length_a   1.000
_cell.length_b   1.000
_cell.length_c   1.000
_cell.angle_alpha   90.00
_cell.angle_beta   90.00
_cell.angle_gamma   90.00
#
_symmetry.space_group_name_H-M   'P 1'
#
loop_
_entity.id
_entity.type
_entity.pdbx_description
1 polymer ?
#
loop_
_entity_poly.entity_id
_entity_poly.type
_entity_poly.pdbx_seq_one_letter_code
_entity_poly.pdbx_strand_id
1 'polypeptide(L)'
;MKKTTSNSIKRNLITALSLMMTATMLASCGSGYDGSESRKSGSYNNERTTAENYRYNNVTAGDTDGTANIGGGYNTEEYNHLTENGYKLVSDEPLSTFSTDVDTASYTNVRRMINDGWEVDPDAVRTEEFINYFKYDYEKPAEGAVSINTELSDCPWNSEAKLMLVGLQAREAKVKDVPTNLVFLIDVSGSMEDEDKLPLVQQAFSMLAENLGADDRVSIVTYAGSDSVVLEGESGDNSEEIVSALNSLSAGGSTAGAAGITTAYKLAEEYFIEGGNNRVILATDGDLNVGLSSEEELTDLISQKRDSGVYLSVLGFGSGNYKDNRLEALADNGNGNYAYIDSVDEAKRVLVTEMSGTLFTVAKDAKVQIEFNPENVSAYRLVGYENRLLNDEDFEDDTKDAGDIGSGQQVTVLYEIVPNNGNEKSLKYQDNESKAETNELSGEMLTVSVRYKDPEASESKLIDKSVMCSDYTEAVSQNFAKACSAAEFAMVLRKSDYASGLTAQGVVDYMEQNNVDNSELFELIYKYMQNGTGSEASYW
;
A
#
# COMPACT_ATOMS: atom_id res chain seq x y z
N MET A 1 -43.22 45.44 -43.18
CA MET A 1 -44.67 45.26 -43.39
C MET A 1 -45.09 43.93 -42.76
N LYS A 2 -46.02 44.01 -41.78
CA LYS A 2 -46.98 42.98 -41.27
C LYS A 2 -46.48 41.54 -40.96
N LYS A 3 -46.85 40.87 -39.86
CA LYS A 3 -47.50 41.21 -38.56
C LYS A 3 -47.65 39.88 -37.76
N THR A 4 -47.37 39.95 -36.44
CA THR A 4 -48.05 39.26 -35.27
C THR A 4 -47.99 37.71 -35.16
N THR A 5 -47.72 37.09 -34.00
CA THR A 5 -48.39 37.16 -32.65
C THR A 5 -47.42 36.64 -31.56
N SER A 6 -47.09 37.37 -30.47
CA SER A 6 -47.71 37.39 -29.11
C SER A 6 -47.88 35.98 -28.48
N ASN A 7 -47.45 35.65 -27.26
CA ASN A 7 -47.61 36.39 -26.00
C ASN A 7 -46.69 35.88 -24.88
N SER A 8 -46.51 36.73 -23.87
CA SER A 8 -45.74 36.56 -22.65
C SER A 8 -46.66 36.50 -21.40
N ILE A 9 -46.10 36.04 -20.27
CA ILE A 9 -46.44 36.38 -18.86
C ILE A 9 -47.66 35.71 -18.18
N LYS A 10 -47.39 35.03 -17.05
CA LYS A 10 -47.96 35.12 -15.66
C LYS A 10 -47.55 33.85 -14.88
N ARG A 11 -46.63 33.83 -13.91
CA ARG A 11 -46.62 34.30 -12.49
C ARG A 11 -47.86 33.93 -11.63
N ASN A 12 -47.57 33.14 -10.59
CA ASN A 12 -48.02 33.21 -9.18
C ASN A 12 -49.17 32.31 -8.64
N LEU A 13 -48.93 31.90 -7.37
CA LEU A 13 -49.76 31.20 -6.35
C LEU A 13 -49.94 29.69 -6.57
N ILE A 14 -49.59 28.83 -5.61
CA ILE A 14 -50.31 28.64 -4.33
C ILE A 14 -49.35 28.41 -3.14
N THR A 15 -49.72 29.06 -2.04
CA THR A 15 -49.09 29.10 -0.72
C THR A 15 -49.89 28.23 0.26
N ALA A 16 -49.17 27.54 1.15
CA ALA A 16 -49.47 27.16 2.54
C ALA A 16 -50.83 26.54 2.98
N LEU A 17 -50.72 25.47 3.77
CA LEU A 17 -51.38 25.24 5.08
C LEU A 17 -50.56 24.12 5.78
N SER A 18 -49.73 24.35 6.81
CA SER A 18 -50.05 24.54 8.25
C SER A 18 -50.69 23.28 8.87
N LEU A 19 -50.46 22.80 10.10
CA LEU A 19 -49.63 23.13 11.26
C LEU A 19 -49.95 22.02 12.31
N MET A 20 -49.00 21.72 13.20
CA MET A 20 -49.19 21.29 14.61
C MET A 20 -50.05 20.06 15.02
N MET A 21 -49.40 19.15 15.77
CA MET A 21 -49.78 18.74 17.15
C MET A 21 -48.51 18.17 17.83
N THR A 22 -47.77 18.92 18.67
CA THR A 22 -47.86 19.03 20.15
C THR A 22 -48.02 17.74 20.95
N ALA A 23 -46.88 17.27 21.48
CA ALA A 23 -46.57 16.91 22.87
C ALA A 23 -47.67 16.45 23.85
N THR A 24 -47.41 15.32 24.51
CA THR A 24 -47.60 15.19 25.98
C THR A 24 -46.64 14.15 26.59
N MET A 25 -46.00 14.57 27.67
CA MET A 25 -45.11 13.82 28.56
C MET A 25 -45.84 12.75 29.38
N LEU A 26 -45.09 11.79 29.93
CA LEU A 26 -45.03 11.56 31.38
C LEU A 26 -43.86 10.62 31.75
N ALA A 27 -43.00 11.12 32.62
CA ALA A 27 -42.01 10.37 33.36
C ALA A 27 -42.67 9.54 34.47
N SER A 28 -42.10 8.37 34.79
CA SER A 28 -42.17 7.81 36.14
C SER A 28 -40.91 7.01 36.43
N CYS A 29 -40.16 7.47 37.42
CA CYS A 29 -39.07 6.76 38.08
C CYS A 29 -39.57 5.49 38.78
N GLY A 30 -38.69 4.51 38.97
CA GLY A 30 -38.94 3.37 39.86
C GLY A 30 -37.82 2.33 39.85
N SER A 31 -36.85 2.51 40.74
CA SER A 31 -35.77 1.58 41.11
C SER A 31 -36.27 0.22 41.63
N GLY A 32 -35.52 -0.85 41.40
CA GLY A 32 -35.70 -2.11 42.16
C GLY A 32 -34.85 -3.26 41.66
N TYR A 33 -33.91 -3.69 42.49
CA TYR A 33 -32.94 -4.78 42.34
C TYR A 33 -33.58 -6.18 42.47
N ASP A 34 -32.87 -7.15 41.87
CA ASP A 34 -32.64 -8.55 42.28
C ASP A 34 -33.55 -9.72 41.78
N GLY A 35 -32.87 -10.83 41.41
CA GLY A 35 -33.40 -12.19 41.57
C GLY A 35 -33.82 -13.00 40.33
N SER A 36 -32.85 -13.72 39.74
CA SER A 36 -32.91 -15.07 39.13
C SER A 36 -34.27 -15.77 38.87
N GLU A 37 -34.48 -16.28 37.65
CA GLU A 37 -34.45 -17.74 37.34
C GLU A 37 -34.74 -18.05 35.87
N SER A 38 -34.16 -19.17 35.44
CA SER A 38 -34.04 -19.73 34.10
C SER A 38 -35.36 -20.04 33.37
N ARG A 39 -35.33 -19.97 32.03
CA ARG A 39 -35.92 -21.00 31.14
C ARG A 39 -35.26 -21.00 29.76
N LYS A 40 -34.82 -22.20 29.38
CA LYS A 40 -34.10 -22.56 28.16
C LYS A 40 -34.99 -22.48 26.91
N SER A 41 -34.43 -21.99 25.81
CA SER A 41 -34.86 -22.28 24.44
C SER A 41 -33.60 -22.35 23.57
N GLY A 42 -33.26 -23.54 23.10
CA GLY A 42 -32.05 -23.79 22.31
C GLY A 42 -32.25 -23.45 20.84
N SER A 43 -31.27 -22.75 20.27
CA SER A 43 -31.03 -22.67 18.83
C SER A 43 -29.55 -23.00 18.62
N TYR A 44 -29.29 -24.02 17.83
CA TYR A 44 -27.95 -24.53 17.54
C TYR A 44 -27.31 -23.68 16.43
N ASN A 45 -26.31 -22.87 16.78
CA ASN A 45 -25.34 -22.30 15.85
C ASN A 45 -23.95 -22.86 16.21
N ASN A 46 -23.21 -23.29 15.20
CA ASN A 46 -21.96 -24.04 15.32
C ASN A 46 -20.78 -23.09 15.07
N GLU A 47 -20.32 -22.40 16.10
CA GLU A 47 -19.04 -21.68 16.11
C GLU A 47 -17.98 -22.61 16.71
N ARG A 48 -16.90 -22.88 15.94
CA ARG A 48 -15.71 -23.57 16.44
C ARG A 48 -14.71 -22.53 16.94
N THR A 49 -14.56 -22.51 18.25
CA THR A 49 -13.50 -21.87 19.03
C THR A 49 -12.11 -22.42 18.74
N THR A 50 -11.13 -21.53 18.60
CA THR A 50 -9.72 -21.76 18.95
C THR A 50 -9.23 -20.63 19.84
N ALA A 51 -9.26 -20.86 21.14
CA ALA A 51 -8.53 -20.07 22.14
C ALA A 51 -7.77 -21.07 23.01
N GLU A 52 -6.43 -21.00 22.98
CA GLU A 52 -5.52 -21.32 24.09
C GLU A 52 -4.07 -21.26 23.61
N ASN A 53 -3.37 -20.15 23.91
CA ASN A 53 -1.98 -20.12 24.42
C ASN A 53 -1.48 -18.67 24.62
N TYR A 54 -2.00 -17.98 25.63
CA TYR A 54 -1.27 -16.87 26.26
C TYR A 54 -0.49 -17.42 27.46
N ARG A 55 0.82 -17.59 27.30
CA ARG A 55 1.73 -17.88 28.42
C ARG A 55 2.46 -16.61 28.82
N TYR A 56 2.00 -16.04 29.93
CA TYR A 56 2.74 -15.10 30.77
C TYR A 56 4.01 -15.77 31.31
N ASN A 57 5.20 -15.23 30.99
CA ASN A 57 6.42 -15.55 31.71
C ASN A 57 6.82 -14.35 32.58
N ASN A 58 6.54 -14.47 33.88
CA ASN A 58 7.19 -13.67 34.93
C ASN A 58 8.62 -14.19 35.11
N VAL A 59 9.64 -13.37 34.81
CA VAL A 59 11.02 -13.64 35.23
C VAL A 59 11.37 -12.73 36.41
N THR A 60 11.42 -13.33 37.58
CA THR A 60 12.03 -12.80 38.81
C THR A 60 13.54 -12.65 38.65
N ALA A 61 14.05 -11.53 39.16
CA ALA A 61 15.47 -11.21 39.26
C ALA A 61 16.28 -12.29 40.01
N GLY A 62 17.45 -12.65 39.47
CA GLY A 62 18.45 -13.49 40.10
C GLY A 62 19.79 -13.35 39.39
N ASP A 63 20.76 -12.77 40.08
CA ASP A 63 22.15 -12.57 39.66
C ASP A 63 22.79 -13.85 39.10
N THR A 64 23.41 -13.76 37.92
CA THR A 64 24.64 -14.51 37.62
C THR A 64 25.59 -13.68 36.76
N ASP A 65 26.81 -13.58 37.27
CA ASP A 65 27.98 -12.86 36.80
C ASP A 65 28.66 -13.55 35.61
N GLY A 66 29.23 -12.75 34.70
CA GLY A 66 30.43 -13.15 33.93
C GLY A 66 30.25 -13.72 32.53
N THR A 67 29.99 -12.86 31.53
CA THR A 67 30.87 -12.57 30.37
C THR A 67 30.04 -11.85 29.30
N ALA A 68 30.12 -10.52 29.32
CA ALA A 68 29.45 -9.65 28.37
C ALA A 68 30.11 -9.77 26.98
N ASN A 69 29.36 -10.32 26.02
CA ASN A 69 29.63 -10.10 24.61
C ASN A 69 28.99 -8.75 24.25
N ILE A 70 29.73 -7.67 24.46
CA ILE A 70 29.32 -6.31 24.08
C ILE A 70 29.63 -6.14 22.61
N GLY A 71 28.61 -6.28 21.75
CA GLY A 71 28.79 -6.14 20.30
C GLY A 71 27.54 -6.37 19.44
N GLY A 72 26.32 -6.24 19.99
CA GLY A 72 25.09 -6.25 19.20
C GLY A 72 24.10 -5.27 19.82
N GLY A 73 23.76 -4.20 19.10
CA GLY A 73 22.62 -3.36 19.47
C GLY A 73 21.36 -4.22 19.50
N TYR A 74 20.47 -3.97 20.45
CA TYR A 74 19.17 -4.65 20.49
C TYR A 74 18.34 -4.15 19.31
N ASN A 75 18.11 -5.00 18.30
CA ASN A 75 17.14 -4.72 17.25
C ASN A 75 15.73 -4.87 17.84
N THR A 76 14.92 -3.83 17.70
CA THR A 76 13.53 -3.73 18.15
C THR A 76 12.59 -3.38 16.99
N GLU A 77 13.00 -3.62 15.75
CA GLU A 77 12.15 -3.42 14.58
C GLU A 77 10.89 -4.30 14.64
N GLU A 78 9.78 -3.80 14.12
CA GLU A 78 8.47 -4.47 14.16
C GLU A 78 7.86 -4.55 12.76
N TYR A 79 7.42 -5.77 12.39
CA TYR A 79 6.78 -6.09 11.11
C TYR A 79 5.47 -6.83 11.38
N ASN A 80 4.49 -6.66 10.48
CA ASN A 80 3.26 -7.43 10.52
C ASN A 80 3.53 -8.83 9.95
N HIS A 81 3.16 -9.88 10.69
CA HIS A 81 3.16 -11.22 10.14
C HIS A 81 2.05 -11.33 9.09
N LEU A 82 2.39 -11.68 7.84
CA LEU A 82 1.41 -11.94 6.80
C LEU A 82 1.44 -13.42 6.41
N THR A 83 0.25 -14.02 6.37
CA THR A 83 0.07 -15.38 5.87
C THR A 83 -0.03 -15.33 4.36
N GLU A 84 0.90 -15.97 3.66
CA GLU A 84 0.92 -15.99 2.20
C GLU A 84 -0.38 -16.49 1.59
N ASN A 85 -0.78 -15.85 0.50
CA ASN A 85 -1.94 -16.25 -0.27
C ASN A 85 -1.80 -17.69 -0.78
N GLY A 86 -2.82 -18.51 -0.50
CA GLY A 86 -2.90 -19.90 -0.92
C GLY A 86 -3.64 -20.11 -2.23
N TYR A 87 -3.56 -21.34 -2.74
CA TYR A 87 -4.35 -21.74 -3.91
C TYR A 87 -5.84 -21.78 -3.59
N LYS A 88 -6.63 -21.11 -4.42
CA LYS A 88 -8.10 -21.14 -4.41
C LYS A 88 -8.61 -21.94 -5.60
N LEU A 89 -9.64 -22.75 -5.38
CA LEU A 89 -10.33 -23.47 -6.45
C LEU A 89 -11.30 -22.52 -7.16
N VAL A 90 -11.23 -22.43 -8.49
CA VAL A 90 -12.10 -21.55 -9.29
C VAL A 90 -13.56 -22.00 -9.21
N SER A 91 -13.79 -23.31 -9.02
CA SER A 91 -15.13 -23.86 -8.82
C SER A 91 -15.82 -23.37 -7.54
N ASP A 92 -15.04 -22.93 -6.54
CA ASP A 92 -15.55 -22.41 -5.27
C ASP A 92 -15.49 -20.86 -5.21
N GLU A 93 -14.35 -20.26 -5.60
CA GLU A 93 -14.07 -18.83 -5.52
C GLU A 93 -13.51 -18.31 -6.87
N PRO A 94 -14.35 -18.06 -7.89
CA PRO A 94 -13.90 -17.68 -9.24
C PRO A 94 -13.41 -16.23 -9.35
N LEU A 95 -13.57 -15.42 -8.31
CA LEU A 95 -13.20 -14.01 -8.28
C LEU A 95 -12.02 -13.76 -7.34
N SER A 96 -11.14 -12.82 -7.72
CA SER A 96 -10.08 -12.31 -6.88
C SER A 96 -10.06 -10.78 -6.94
N THR A 97 -10.33 -10.14 -5.80
CA THR A 97 -10.50 -8.68 -5.70
C THR A 97 -9.45 -8.07 -4.77
N PHE A 98 -8.83 -6.97 -5.19
CA PHE A 98 -7.80 -6.27 -4.40
C PHE A 98 -7.71 -4.78 -4.76
N SER A 99 -7.12 -3.99 -3.86
CA SER A 99 -6.83 -2.56 -4.07
C SER A 99 -5.62 -2.34 -4.98
N THR A 100 -5.59 -1.21 -5.70
CA THR A 100 -4.41 -0.82 -6.51
C THR A 100 -3.36 -0.04 -5.73
N ASP A 101 -3.52 0.02 -4.39
CA ASP A 101 -2.58 0.68 -3.51
C ASP A 101 -1.27 -0.12 -3.44
N VAL A 102 -0.15 0.57 -3.67
CA VAL A 102 1.15 -0.06 -3.86
C VAL A 102 2.21 0.81 -3.23
N ASP A 103 2.85 0.25 -2.20
CA ASP A 103 4.00 0.83 -1.54
C ASP A 103 5.30 0.18 -2.02
N THR A 104 6.43 0.76 -1.58
CA THR A 104 7.75 0.23 -1.93
C THR A 104 8.72 0.15 -0.74
N ALA A 105 8.22 0.40 0.47
CA ALA A 105 9.01 0.47 1.70
C ALA A 105 9.74 -0.85 2.03
N SER A 106 9.08 -1.99 1.84
CA SER A 106 9.61 -3.34 2.08
C SER A 106 10.86 -3.59 1.25
N TYR A 107 10.84 -3.30 -0.06
CA TYR A 107 12.01 -3.53 -0.91
C TYR A 107 13.21 -2.73 -0.43
N THR A 108 13.03 -1.44 -0.14
CA THR A 108 14.12 -0.55 0.31
C THR A 108 14.62 -0.88 1.71
N ASN A 109 13.73 -1.30 2.61
CA ASN A 109 14.11 -1.74 3.95
C ASN A 109 14.93 -3.04 3.89
N VAL A 110 14.51 -4.00 3.06
CA VAL A 110 15.27 -5.24 2.84
C VAL A 110 16.58 -4.96 2.11
N ARG A 111 16.59 -4.02 1.16
CA ARG A 111 17.81 -3.55 0.48
C ARG A 111 18.82 -3.03 1.49
N ARG A 112 18.40 -2.20 2.45
CA ARG A 112 19.22 -1.77 3.60
C ARG A 112 19.74 -2.97 4.39
N MET A 113 18.88 -3.88 4.83
CA MET A 113 19.29 -5.05 5.63
C MET A 113 20.39 -5.86 4.92
N ILE A 114 20.19 -6.17 3.64
CA ILE A 114 21.19 -6.88 2.83
C ILE A 114 22.46 -6.04 2.67
N ASN A 115 22.31 -4.73 2.47
CA ASN A 115 23.44 -3.84 2.29
C ASN A 115 24.34 -3.74 3.53
N ASP A 116 23.73 -3.79 4.71
CA ASP A 116 24.39 -3.69 6.01
C ASP A 116 24.84 -5.05 6.56
N GLY A 117 24.56 -6.14 5.83
CA GLY A 117 24.93 -7.49 6.23
C GLY A 117 24.03 -8.10 7.31
N TRP A 118 22.84 -7.53 7.52
CA TRP A 118 21.87 -8.04 8.48
C TRP A 118 21.10 -9.24 7.91
N GLU A 119 20.63 -10.11 8.80
CA GLU A 119 19.67 -11.14 8.41
C GLU A 119 18.35 -10.48 8.04
N VAL A 120 17.76 -10.90 6.93
CA VAL A 120 16.45 -10.42 6.48
C VAL A 120 15.37 -11.11 7.29
N ASP A 121 14.54 -10.32 7.96
CA ASP A 121 13.32 -10.81 8.60
C ASP A 121 12.30 -11.19 7.51
N PRO A 122 11.81 -12.43 7.45
CA PRO A 122 10.77 -12.83 6.50
C PRO A 122 9.51 -11.96 6.52
N ASP A 123 9.12 -11.44 7.69
CA ASP A 123 7.93 -10.60 7.83
C ASP A 123 8.17 -9.17 7.30
N ALA A 124 9.43 -8.77 7.07
CA ALA A 124 9.77 -7.52 6.39
C ALA A 124 9.61 -7.58 4.86
N VAL A 125 9.34 -8.76 4.29
CA VAL A 125 9.29 -9.00 2.84
C VAL A 125 7.84 -9.05 2.36
N ARG A 126 7.40 -7.98 1.69
CA ARG A 126 6.13 -7.88 0.97
C ARG A 126 6.40 -8.06 -0.52
N THR A 127 5.89 -9.16 -1.09
CA THR A 127 6.28 -9.61 -2.44
C THR A 127 5.79 -8.66 -3.53
N GLU A 128 4.60 -8.11 -3.37
CA GLU A 128 4.02 -7.10 -4.24
C GLU A 128 4.85 -5.83 -4.29
N GLU A 129 5.46 -5.41 -3.18
CA GLU A 129 6.31 -4.22 -3.16
C GLU A 129 7.65 -4.45 -3.88
N PHE A 130 8.20 -5.66 -3.80
CA PHE A 130 9.37 -6.05 -4.60
C PHE A 130 9.07 -6.00 -6.10
N ILE A 131 7.90 -6.50 -6.50
CA ILE A 131 7.45 -6.46 -7.89
C ILE A 131 7.28 -5.00 -8.33
N ASN A 132 6.64 -4.16 -7.52
CA ASN A 132 6.25 -2.81 -7.92
C ASN A 132 7.30 -1.71 -7.69
N TYR A 133 8.38 -2.00 -6.96
CA TYR A 133 9.50 -1.07 -6.84
C TYR A 133 10.12 -0.73 -8.21
N PHE A 134 10.14 -1.67 -9.14
CA PHE A 134 10.72 -1.50 -10.47
C PHE A 134 9.74 -0.92 -11.50
N LYS A 135 10.29 -0.23 -12.51
CA LYS A 135 9.52 0.28 -13.64
C LYS A 135 9.40 -0.73 -14.78
N TYR A 136 8.22 -0.71 -15.41
CA TYR A 136 7.82 -1.56 -16.53
C TYR A 136 7.53 -0.71 -17.76
N ASP A 137 7.67 -1.28 -18.95
CA ASP A 137 7.34 -0.61 -20.22
C ASP A 137 5.93 -1.02 -20.66
N TYR A 138 4.92 -0.52 -19.94
CA TYR A 138 3.51 -0.78 -20.25
C TYR A 138 2.96 0.23 -21.24
N GLU A 139 2.01 -0.21 -22.06
CA GLU A 139 1.32 0.70 -22.97
C GLU A 139 0.49 1.70 -22.17
N LYS A 140 0.66 2.99 -22.46
CA LYS A 140 -0.15 4.06 -21.87
C LYS A 140 -1.60 3.98 -22.35
N PRO A 141 -2.59 4.41 -21.55
CA PRO A 141 -3.98 4.41 -21.96
C PRO A 141 -4.21 5.32 -23.17
N ALA A 142 -4.82 4.76 -24.22
CA ALA A 142 -5.27 5.52 -25.38
C ALA A 142 -6.44 6.45 -25.03
N GLU A 143 -7.34 5.97 -24.16
CA GLU A 143 -8.48 6.70 -23.61
C GLU A 143 -8.64 6.35 -22.11
N GLY A 144 -9.28 7.22 -21.34
CA GLY A 144 -9.50 7.01 -19.90
C GLY A 144 -8.26 7.24 -19.04
N ALA A 145 -8.32 6.81 -17.78
CA ALA A 145 -7.27 7.05 -16.79
C ALA A 145 -6.20 5.96 -16.75
N VAL A 146 -6.54 4.72 -17.08
CA VAL A 146 -5.70 3.53 -16.87
C VAL A 146 -5.82 2.57 -18.06
N SER A 147 -4.73 1.89 -18.42
CA SER A 147 -4.72 0.77 -19.37
C SER A 147 -4.41 -0.55 -18.66
N ILE A 148 -4.91 -1.66 -19.23
CA ILE A 148 -4.66 -3.02 -18.76
C ILE A 148 -3.70 -3.74 -19.73
N ASN A 149 -2.56 -4.17 -19.22
CA ASN A 149 -1.53 -4.94 -19.91
C ASN A 149 -1.52 -6.34 -19.33
N THR A 150 -1.40 -7.36 -20.18
CA THR A 150 -1.49 -8.76 -19.75
C THR A 150 -0.46 -9.59 -20.49
N GLU A 151 0.16 -10.54 -19.80
CA GLU A 151 1.07 -11.51 -20.39
C GLU A 151 0.95 -12.86 -19.68
N LEU A 152 0.79 -13.93 -20.46
CA LEU A 152 0.62 -15.28 -19.95
C LEU A 152 1.75 -16.16 -20.46
N SER A 153 2.48 -16.80 -19.55
CA SER A 153 3.56 -17.74 -19.89
C SER A 153 3.67 -18.86 -18.87
N ASP A 154 4.67 -19.72 -19.02
CA ASP A 154 4.97 -20.77 -18.06
C ASP A 154 5.44 -20.18 -16.72
N CYS A 155 4.99 -20.77 -15.61
CA CYS A 155 5.48 -20.40 -14.29
C CYS A 155 6.85 -21.05 -14.05
N PRO A 156 7.92 -20.26 -13.83
CA PRO A 156 9.27 -20.82 -13.75
C PRO A 156 9.53 -21.63 -12.47
N TRP A 157 8.84 -21.33 -11.38
CA TRP A 157 8.95 -22.06 -10.12
C TRP A 157 7.93 -23.18 -9.94
N ASN A 158 6.93 -23.26 -10.82
CA ASN A 158 5.86 -24.25 -10.71
C ASN A 158 5.45 -24.80 -12.09
N SER A 159 5.96 -25.99 -12.42
CA SER A 159 5.68 -26.64 -13.72
C SER A 159 4.22 -27.05 -13.94
N GLU A 160 3.39 -27.08 -12.88
CA GLU A 160 1.96 -27.40 -12.98
C GLU A 160 1.10 -26.14 -13.24
N ALA A 161 1.67 -24.95 -13.10
CA ALA A 161 0.99 -23.67 -13.27
C ALA A 161 1.52 -22.87 -14.46
N LYS A 162 0.68 -21.96 -14.95
CA LYS A 162 1.07 -20.80 -15.75
C LYS A 162 1.24 -19.60 -14.82
N LEU A 163 1.99 -18.61 -15.27
CA LEU A 163 2.11 -17.34 -14.59
C LEU A 163 1.47 -16.27 -15.47
N MET A 164 0.54 -15.52 -14.89
CA MET A 164 -0.15 -14.41 -15.50
C MET A 164 0.36 -13.12 -14.88
N LEU A 165 0.89 -12.24 -15.71
CA LEU A 165 1.19 -10.85 -15.35
C LEU A 165 0.02 -9.96 -15.76
N VAL A 166 -0.46 -9.16 -14.81
CA VAL A 166 -1.40 -8.06 -15.06
C VAL A 166 -0.70 -6.76 -14.67
N GLY A 167 -0.57 -5.85 -15.63
CA GLY A 167 0.07 -4.54 -15.46
C GLY A 167 -0.91 -3.41 -15.76
N LEU A 168 -1.15 -2.54 -14.80
CA LEU A 168 -1.90 -1.31 -14.97
C LEU A 168 -0.95 -0.15 -15.23
N GLN A 169 -1.27 0.69 -16.21
CA GLN A 169 -0.54 1.92 -16.46
C GLN A 169 -1.49 3.11 -16.43
N ALA A 170 -1.23 4.02 -15.51
CA ALA A 170 -1.97 5.27 -15.41
C ALA A 170 -1.52 6.26 -16.50
N ARG A 171 -2.44 7.11 -16.95
CA ARG A 171 -2.09 8.22 -17.85
C ARG A 171 -1.14 9.18 -17.14
N GLU A 172 -0.20 9.74 -17.88
CA GLU A 172 0.59 10.87 -17.39
C GLU A 172 -0.22 12.15 -17.57
N ALA A 173 -0.49 12.84 -16.47
CA ALA A 173 -0.93 14.22 -16.51
C ALA A 173 0.24 15.12 -16.92
N LYS A 174 -0.05 16.26 -17.54
CA LYS A 174 0.94 17.33 -17.69
C LYS A 174 1.05 18.04 -16.35
N VAL A 175 1.81 17.46 -15.43
CA VAL A 175 1.87 17.78 -13.99
C VAL A 175 2.40 19.19 -13.69
N LYS A 176 3.04 19.88 -14.63
CA LYS A 176 3.94 21.01 -14.32
C LYS A 176 3.29 22.33 -13.84
N ASP A 177 2.00 22.37 -13.52
CA ASP A 177 1.30 23.61 -13.17
C ASP A 177 0.26 23.46 -12.02
N VAL A 178 0.33 22.40 -11.19
CA VAL A 178 -0.59 22.25 -10.02
C VAL A 178 0.09 22.80 -8.77
N PRO A 179 -0.41 23.89 -8.16
CA PRO A 179 0.18 24.42 -6.93
C PRO A 179 0.02 23.43 -5.78
N THR A 180 1.06 23.30 -4.96
CA THR A 180 1.14 22.31 -3.89
C THR A 180 1.38 22.98 -2.54
N ASN A 181 0.63 22.56 -1.53
CA ASN A 181 0.85 22.90 -0.13
C ASN A 181 1.39 21.66 0.60
N LEU A 182 2.66 21.73 1.02
CA LEU A 182 3.35 20.66 1.73
C LEU A 182 3.59 21.05 3.19
N VAL A 183 3.18 20.20 4.11
CA VAL A 183 3.54 20.30 5.52
C VAL A 183 4.52 19.19 5.86
N PHE A 184 5.78 19.56 6.10
CA PHE A 184 6.82 18.65 6.57
C PHE A 184 6.65 18.45 8.07
N LEU A 185 6.20 17.26 8.45
CA LEU A 185 6.09 16.84 9.85
C LEU A 185 7.28 15.95 10.19
N ILE A 186 8.24 16.50 10.93
CA ILE A 186 9.55 15.88 11.13
C ILE A 186 9.74 15.46 12.59
N ASP A 187 10.05 14.19 12.80
CA ASP A 187 10.54 13.67 14.07
C ASP A 187 11.94 14.24 14.36
N VAL A 188 12.09 14.92 15.49
CA VAL A 188 13.38 15.41 15.98
C VAL A 188 13.70 14.84 17.36
N SER A 189 13.13 13.70 17.71
CA SER A 189 13.44 13.01 18.97
C SER A 189 14.90 12.55 19.01
N GLY A 190 15.39 12.22 20.21
CA GLY A 190 16.79 11.81 20.39
C GLY A 190 17.20 10.56 19.59
N SER A 191 16.25 9.70 19.19
CA SER A 191 16.57 8.53 18.36
C SER A 191 16.89 8.90 16.91
N MET A 192 16.56 10.12 16.48
CA MET A 192 16.79 10.62 15.12
C MET A 192 18.21 11.18 14.89
N GLU A 193 19.13 11.06 15.85
CA GLU A 193 20.48 11.65 15.78
C GLU A 193 21.40 10.99 14.74
N ASP A 194 21.18 9.72 14.41
CA ASP A 194 22.03 8.94 13.50
C ASP A 194 21.98 9.44 12.04
N GLU A 195 23.06 9.24 11.27
CA GLU A 195 23.23 9.77 9.90
C GLU A 195 22.15 9.30 8.91
N ASP A 196 21.59 8.11 9.10
CA ASP A 196 20.50 7.52 8.30
C ASP A 196 19.10 7.99 8.75
N LYS A 197 19.02 8.97 9.68
CA LYS A 197 17.78 9.53 10.23
C LYS A 197 17.65 11.03 9.96
N LEU A 198 17.65 11.92 10.97
CA LEU A 198 17.40 13.36 10.76
C LEU A 198 18.36 14.00 9.74
N PRO A 199 19.68 13.69 9.72
CA PRO A 199 20.58 14.19 8.68
C PRO A 199 20.16 13.74 7.27
N LEU A 200 19.63 12.53 7.10
CA LEU A 200 19.09 12.06 5.83
C LEU A 200 17.74 12.73 5.49
N VAL A 201 16.87 12.95 6.48
CA VAL A 201 15.62 13.73 6.33
C VAL A 201 15.92 15.15 5.83
N GLN A 202 16.89 15.83 6.45
CA GLN A 202 17.31 17.18 6.06
C GLN A 202 17.78 17.21 4.59
N GLN A 203 18.59 16.23 4.18
CA GLN A 203 19.02 16.11 2.77
C GLN A 203 17.84 15.85 1.83
N ALA A 204 16.97 14.90 2.19
CA ALA A 204 15.79 14.52 1.43
C ALA A 204 14.84 15.70 1.18
N PHE A 205 14.48 16.43 2.24
CA PHE A 205 13.53 17.54 2.14
C PHE A 205 14.16 18.79 1.54
N SER A 206 15.48 18.98 1.68
CA SER A 206 16.19 20.04 0.95
C SER A 206 16.12 19.82 -0.56
N MET A 207 16.35 18.58 -1.03
CA MET A 207 16.21 18.25 -2.45
C MET A 207 14.78 18.47 -2.96
N LEU A 208 13.77 18.12 -2.16
CA LEU A 208 12.38 18.40 -2.52
C LEU A 208 12.12 19.91 -2.61
N ALA A 209 12.53 20.69 -1.61
CA ALA A 209 12.35 22.13 -1.56
C ALA A 209 12.99 22.85 -2.77
N GLU A 210 14.14 22.37 -3.25
CA GLU A 210 14.80 22.91 -4.45
C GLU A 210 14.02 22.70 -5.76
N ASN A 211 13.02 21.81 -5.76
CA ASN A 211 12.18 21.53 -6.92
C ASN A 211 10.80 22.23 -6.86
N LEU A 212 10.52 23.00 -5.81
CA LEU A 212 9.26 23.74 -5.65
C LEU A 212 9.28 25.10 -6.38
N GLY A 213 8.10 25.57 -6.75
CA GLY A 213 7.86 26.84 -7.43
C GLY A 213 7.17 27.89 -6.54
N ALA A 214 6.96 29.09 -7.11
CA ALA A 214 6.40 30.25 -6.41
C ALA A 214 4.91 30.09 -6.00
N ASP A 215 4.20 29.20 -6.69
CA ASP A 215 2.81 28.89 -6.39
C ASP A 215 2.69 27.82 -5.28
N ASP A 216 3.80 27.17 -4.92
CA ASP A 216 3.83 26.16 -3.85
C ASP A 216 4.00 26.80 -2.47
N ARG A 217 3.61 26.08 -1.44
CA ARG A 217 3.71 26.48 -0.03
C ARG A 217 4.36 25.38 0.80
N VAL A 218 5.24 25.77 1.71
CA VAL A 218 5.91 24.86 2.66
C VAL A 218 5.69 25.33 4.08
N SER A 219 5.25 24.41 4.93
CA SER A 219 5.29 24.56 6.38
C SER A 219 6.15 23.46 7.00
N ILE A 220 6.85 23.75 8.08
CA ILE A 220 7.69 22.79 8.80
C ILE A 220 7.20 22.72 10.24
N VAL A 221 6.77 21.53 10.65
CA VAL A 221 6.40 21.18 12.02
C VAL A 221 7.36 20.12 12.49
N THR A 222 7.97 20.34 13.65
CA THR A 222 8.74 19.29 14.32
C THR A 222 7.97 18.74 15.50
N TYR A 223 8.22 17.47 15.82
CA TYR A 223 7.76 16.91 17.08
C TYR A 223 8.88 16.13 17.77
N ALA A 224 8.97 16.36 19.06
CA ALA A 224 9.72 15.60 20.04
C ALA A 224 8.90 15.69 21.33
N GLY A 225 9.42 16.18 22.47
CA GLY A 225 8.64 16.24 23.72
C GLY A 225 7.44 17.20 23.66
N SER A 226 7.42 18.09 22.67
CA SER A 226 6.33 18.96 22.25
C SER A 226 6.42 19.18 20.74
N ASP A 227 5.33 19.63 20.12
CA ASP A 227 5.36 20.11 18.74
C ASP A 227 5.88 21.56 18.67
N SER A 228 6.54 21.90 17.56
CA SER A 228 6.99 23.25 17.27
C SER A 228 6.79 23.55 15.80
N VAL A 229 6.26 24.74 15.51
CA VAL A 229 6.20 25.24 14.14
C VAL A 229 7.48 26.01 13.85
N VAL A 230 8.23 25.56 12.85
CA VAL A 230 9.53 26.11 12.45
C VAL A 230 9.37 27.05 11.26
N LEU A 231 8.44 26.73 10.36
CA LEU A 231 8.14 27.53 9.17
C LEU A 231 6.63 27.43 8.86
N GLU A 232 6.01 28.55 8.45
CA GLU A 232 4.56 28.66 8.23
C GLU A 232 4.25 29.19 6.83
N GLY A 233 3.80 28.32 5.94
CA GLY A 233 3.32 28.67 4.59
C GLY A 233 4.29 29.51 3.75
N GLU A 234 5.60 29.23 3.86
CA GLU A 234 6.64 29.89 3.08
C GLU A 234 6.48 29.57 1.59
N SER A 235 6.88 30.50 0.73
CA SER A 235 6.80 30.31 -0.71
C SER A 235 7.80 29.23 -1.16
N GLY A 236 7.37 28.29 -2.00
CA GLY A 236 8.22 27.19 -2.47
C GLY A 236 9.47 27.64 -3.24
N ASP A 237 9.43 28.81 -3.88
CA ASP A 237 10.60 29.41 -4.56
C ASP A 237 11.60 30.09 -3.61
N ASN A 238 11.28 30.17 -2.31
CA ASN A 238 12.20 30.62 -1.26
C ASN A 238 12.99 29.44 -0.67
N SER A 239 13.62 28.65 -1.55
CA SER A 239 14.32 27.42 -1.17
C SER A 239 15.46 27.68 -0.17
N GLU A 240 16.13 28.84 -0.24
CA GLU A 240 17.19 29.21 0.72
C GLU A 240 16.66 29.27 2.17
N GLU A 241 15.49 29.87 2.40
CA GLU A 241 14.89 29.96 3.74
C GLU A 241 14.41 28.58 4.22
N ILE A 242 13.74 27.82 3.35
CA ILE A 242 13.25 26.47 3.66
C ILE A 242 14.42 25.54 4.03
N VAL A 243 15.48 25.53 3.23
CA VAL A 243 16.69 24.71 3.46
C VAL A 243 17.41 25.17 4.73
N SER A 244 17.47 26.48 5.00
CA SER A 244 18.04 27.00 6.25
C SER A 244 17.24 26.54 7.47
N ALA A 245 15.91 26.55 7.40
CA ALA A 245 15.04 26.05 8.46
C ALA A 245 15.25 24.55 8.70
N LEU A 246 15.29 23.73 7.65
CA LEU A 246 15.57 22.29 7.73
C LEU A 246 16.93 21.99 8.36
N ASN A 247 18.00 22.65 7.89
CA ASN A 247 19.36 22.43 8.40
C ASN A 247 19.58 22.97 9.81
N SER A 248 18.66 23.79 10.34
CA SER A 248 18.70 24.26 11.73
C SER A 248 18.14 23.24 12.73
N LEU A 249 17.45 22.20 12.25
CA LEU A 249 16.87 21.17 13.09
C LEU A 249 17.96 20.36 13.80
N SER A 250 17.65 19.88 15.00
CA SER A 250 18.57 19.06 15.80
C SER A 250 17.77 18.04 16.60
N ALA A 251 18.29 16.82 16.67
CA ALA A 251 17.69 15.73 17.42
C ALA A 251 17.79 15.99 18.94
N GLY A 252 16.71 15.73 19.68
CA GLY A 252 16.69 15.81 21.13
C GLY A 252 15.30 15.70 21.76
N GLY A 253 15.25 15.18 22.98
CA GLY A 253 14.01 15.04 23.77
C GLY A 253 13.31 13.69 23.59
N SER A 254 12.20 13.51 24.32
CA SER A 254 11.25 12.40 24.13
C SER A 254 10.37 12.65 22.90
N THR A 255 9.43 11.77 22.55
CA THR A 255 8.53 11.97 21.38
C THR A 255 7.18 12.60 21.81
N ALA A 256 6.32 13.06 20.87
CA ALA A 256 4.96 13.60 21.09
C ALA A 256 4.20 13.66 19.75
N GLY A 257 4.13 12.50 19.07
CA GLY A 257 3.67 12.41 17.68
C GLY A 257 2.24 12.93 17.44
N ALA A 258 1.29 12.64 18.34
CA ALA A 258 -0.12 12.97 18.12
C ALA A 258 -0.40 14.49 18.07
N ALA A 259 0.32 15.28 18.87
CA ALA A 259 0.22 16.74 18.85
C ALA A 259 0.78 17.31 17.55
N GLY A 260 1.93 16.78 17.09
CA GLY A 260 2.56 17.16 15.83
C GLY A 260 1.64 16.95 14.63
N ILE A 261 0.96 15.79 14.55
CA ILE A 261 0.01 15.48 13.47
C ILE A 261 -1.15 16.49 13.46
N THR A 262 -1.70 16.82 14.62
CA THR A 262 -2.81 17.80 14.73
C THR A 262 -2.37 19.18 14.25
N THR A 263 -1.18 19.64 14.65
CA THR A 263 -0.62 20.94 14.23
C THR A 263 -0.29 20.96 12.74
N ALA A 264 0.22 19.85 12.19
CA ALA A 264 0.50 19.73 10.77
C ALA A 264 -0.79 19.86 9.94
N TYR A 265 -1.86 19.14 10.31
CA TYR A 265 -3.15 19.29 9.63
C TYR A 265 -3.75 20.68 9.75
N LYS A 266 -3.60 21.33 10.91
CA LYS A 266 -4.05 22.73 11.08
C LYS A 266 -3.35 23.65 10.08
N LEU A 267 -2.04 23.53 9.89
CA LEU A 267 -1.31 24.35 8.91
C LEU A 267 -1.68 23.98 7.47
N ALA A 268 -1.89 22.69 7.19
CA ALA A 268 -2.35 22.25 5.87
C ALA A 268 -3.72 22.86 5.52
N GLU A 269 -4.64 22.96 6.48
CA GLU A 269 -5.94 23.63 6.32
C GLU A 269 -5.82 25.15 6.22
N GLU A 270 -4.93 25.76 7.00
CA GLU A 270 -4.72 27.22 7.00
C GLU A 270 -4.17 27.74 5.66
N TYR A 271 -3.25 26.99 5.05
CA TYR A 271 -2.65 27.29 3.76
C TYR A 271 -3.23 26.48 2.61
N PHE A 272 -4.44 25.95 2.79
CA PHE A 272 -5.08 25.06 1.82
C PHE A 272 -5.21 25.72 0.44
N ILE A 273 -4.80 24.98 -0.59
CA ILE A 273 -4.90 25.40 -1.99
C ILE A 273 -6.08 24.66 -2.63
N GLU A 274 -7.14 25.39 -2.93
CA GLU A 274 -8.30 24.86 -3.65
C GLU A 274 -7.92 24.38 -5.06
N GLY A 275 -8.21 23.12 -5.38
CA GLY A 275 -7.80 22.49 -6.64
C GLY A 275 -6.29 22.23 -6.75
N GLY A 276 -5.53 22.53 -5.69
CA GLY A 276 -4.11 22.17 -5.56
C GLY A 276 -3.93 20.86 -4.79
N ASN A 277 -2.68 20.44 -4.67
CA ASN A 277 -2.34 19.29 -3.85
C ASN A 277 -2.04 19.74 -2.41
N ASN A 278 -2.72 19.17 -1.43
CA ASN A 278 -2.53 19.50 -0.02
C ASN A 278 -2.11 18.23 0.73
N ARG A 279 -0.89 18.22 1.28
CA ARG A 279 -0.30 17.00 1.83
C ARG A 279 0.55 17.27 3.06
N VAL A 280 0.37 16.43 4.07
CA VAL A 280 1.30 16.27 5.19
C VAL A 280 2.28 15.14 4.83
N ILE A 281 3.57 15.38 5.04
CA ILE A 281 4.62 14.37 4.86
C ILE A 281 5.27 14.14 6.22
N LEU A 282 5.00 12.97 6.81
CA LEU A 282 5.57 12.53 8.07
C LEU A 282 6.94 11.87 7.81
N ALA A 283 8.00 12.32 8.47
CA ALA A 283 9.32 11.70 8.46
C ALA A 283 9.72 11.27 9.87
N THR A 284 9.94 9.97 10.09
CA THR A 284 10.17 9.39 11.42
C THR A 284 10.91 8.04 11.35
N ASP A 285 11.48 7.61 12.48
CA ASP A 285 12.02 6.27 12.68
C ASP A 285 11.01 5.27 13.29
N GLY A 286 9.74 5.66 13.43
CA GLY A 286 8.64 4.79 13.83
C GLY A 286 8.21 4.90 15.29
N ASP A 287 8.93 5.66 16.12
CA ASP A 287 8.60 5.79 17.54
C ASP A 287 7.62 6.94 17.84
N LEU A 288 6.37 6.81 17.38
CA LEU A 288 5.31 7.78 17.66
C LEU A 288 4.77 7.74 19.11
N ASN A 289 5.42 7.01 20.04
CA ASN A 289 4.88 6.58 21.35
C ASN A 289 4.62 7.69 22.37
N VAL A 290 4.05 8.86 22.04
CA VAL A 290 3.70 9.82 23.10
C VAL A 290 2.47 10.65 22.71
N GLY A 291 1.37 10.39 23.40
CA GLY A 291 0.06 11.04 23.26
C GLY A 291 -1.06 10.22 23.90
N LEU A 292 -2.15 10.86 24.32
CA LEU A 292 -3.32 10.21 24.96
C LEU A 292 -4.21 9.41 23.99
N SER A 293 -3.83 9.32 22.72
CA SER A 293 -4.65 8.80 21.63
C SER A 293 -4.27 7.37 21.30
N SER A 294 -5.26 6.48 21.17
CA SER A 294 -5.05 5.14 20.62
C SER A 294 -4.71 5.21 19.13
N GLU A 295 -4.12 4.14 18.59
CA GLU A 295 -3.91 3.96 17.14
C GLU A 295 -5.20 4.16 16.33
N GLU A 296 -6.34 3.73 16.89
CA GLU A 296 -7.68 3.93 16.33
C GLU A 296 -8.08 5.42 16.26
N GLU A 297 -7.86 6.19 17.34
CA GLU A 297 -8.15 7.64 17.33
C GLU A 297 -7.30 8.41 16.32
N LEU A 298 -6.03 7.99 16.13
CA LEU A 298 -5.15 8.59 15.15
C LEU A 298 -5.58 8.23 13.71
N THR A 299 -5.97 6.98 13.50
CA THR A 299 -6.52 6.47 12.24
C THR A 299 -7.82 7.19 11.85
N ASP A 300 -8.72 7.40 12.81
CA ASP A 300 -9.97 8.15 12.61
C ASP A 300 -9.70 9.62 12.23
N LEU A 301 -8.74 10.26 12.90
CA LEU A 301 -8.33 11.63 12.59
C LEU A 301 -7.80 11.72 11.15
N ILE A 302 -6.90 10.81 10.77
CA ILE A 302 -6.29 10.80 9.45
C ILE A 302 -7.36 10.56 8.38
N SER A 303 -8.27 9.61 8.59
CA SER A 303 -9.39 9.33 7.69
C SER A 303 -10.30 10.55 7.51
N GLN A 304 -10.63 11.25 8.60
CA GLN A 304 -11.42 12.49 8.53
C GLN A 304 -10.70 13.61 7.77
N LYS A 305 -9.37 13.73 7.92
CA LYS A 305 -8.59 14.78 7.25
C LYS A 305 -8.39 14.49 5.77
N ARG A 306 -8.21 13.21 5.41
CA ARG A 306 -8.26 12.76 4.03
C ARG A 306 -9.56 13.20 3.35
N ASP A 307 -10.71 13.01 3.99
CA ASP A 307 -12.02 13.42 3.43
C ASP A 307 -12.12 14.95 3.23
N SER A 308 -11.28 15.74 3.91
CA SER A 308 -11.16 17.19 3.71
C SER A 308 -10.26 17.59 2.53
N GLY A 309 -9.63 16.62 1.86
CA GLY A 309 -8.70 16.83 0.76
C GLY A 309 -7.25 17.07 1.17
N VAL A 310 -6.89 16.75 2.42
CA VAL A 310 -5.50 16.79 2.91
C VAL A 310 -5.00 15.36 3.15
N TYR A 311 -4.07 14.91 2.32
CA TYR A 311 -3.53 13.54 2.37
C TYR A 311 -2.30 13.44 3.30
N LEU A 312 -2.00 12.23 3.78
CA LEU A 312 -0.81 11.95 4.59
C LEU A 312 0.09 10.93 3.88
N SER A 313 1.33 11.32 3.61
CA SER A 313 2.40 10.38 3.23
C SER A 313 3.34 10.15 4.39
N VAL A 314 3.84 8.92 4.52
CA VAL A 314 4.73 8.52 5.61
C VAL A 314 6.05 8.04 5.05
N LEU A 315 7.15 8.60 5.56
CA LEU A 315 8.51 8.28 5.18
C LEU A 315 9.24 7.74 6.40
N GLY A 316 9.63 6.47 6.32
CA GLY A 316 10.41 5.78 7.32
C GLY A 316 11.91 6.01 7.15
N PHE A 317 12.64 6.20 8.25
CA PHE A 317 14.09 6.40 8.25
C PHE A 317 14.77 5.59 9.36
N GLY A 318 16.04 5.26 9.13
CA GLY A 318 16.92 4.66 10.12
C GLY A 318 16.65 3.20 10.51
N SER A 319 17.57 2.64 11.28
CA SER A 319 17.60 1.22 11.65
C SER A 319 17.51 0.92 13.14
N GLY A 320 17.13 -0.31 13.47
CA GLY A 320 17.17 -0.88 14.83
C GLY A 320 15.93 -0.61 15.71
N ASN A 321 15.13 0.41 15.41
CA ASN A 321 13.86 0.71 16.11
C ASN A 321 12.67 0.96 15.18
N TYR A 322 12.84 0.65 13.89
CA TYR A 322 11.86 0.85 12.84
C TYR A 322 10.52 0.14 13.09
N LYS A 323 9.41 0.88 13.07
CA LYS A 323 8.04 0.35 13.31
C LYS A 323 7.21 0.32 12.02
N ASP A 324 7.62 -0.56 11.11
CA ASP A 324 7.02 -0.67 9.76
C ASP A 324 5.50 -0.83 9.82
N ASN A 325 5.03 -1.74 10.68
CA ASN A 325 3.61 -2.03 10.90
C ASN A 325 2.76 -0.78 11.21
N ARG A 326 3.29 0.15 12.01
CA ARG A 326 2.57 1.37 12.42
C ARG A 326 2.62 2.43 11.35
N LEU A 327 3.75 2.57 10.67
CA LEU A 327 3.93 3.59 9.63
C LEU A 327 3.10 3.28 8.39
N GLU A 328 3.04 2.00 8.00
CA GLU A 328 2.15 1.49 6.95
C GLU A 328 0.69 1.81 7.27
N ALA A 329 0.22 1.45 8.48
CA ALA A 329 -1.16 1.70 8.88
C ALA A 329 -1.55 3.19 8.83
N LEU A 330 -0.64 4.11 9.16
CA LEU A 330 -0.93 5.55 9.09
C LEU A 330 -1.07 6.06 7.65
N ALA A 331 -0.23 5.55 6.74
CA ALA A 331 -0.26 5.92 5.33
C ALA A 331 -1.53 5.39 4.65
N ASP A 332 -1.87 4.12 4.90
CA ASP A 332 -3.05 3.45 4.36
C ASP A 332 -4.35 4.21 4.66
N ASN A 333 -4.48 4.73 5.88
CA ASN A 333 -5.67 5.48 6.28
C ASN A 333 -5.67 6.94 5.77
N GLY A 334 -4.52 7.45 5.29
CA GLY A 334 -4.33 8.81 4.81
C GLY A 334 -4.44 8.99 3.30
N ASN A 335 -4.71 7.92 2.55
CA ASN A 335 -4.62 7.82 1.08
C ASN A 335 -3.34 8.49 0.55
N GLY A 336 -2.21 8.20 1.20
CA GLY A 336 -0.91 8.64 0.73
C GLY A 336 0.11 7.52 0.85
N ASN A 337 1.17 7.65 0.08
CA ASN A 337 2.14 6.57 -0.05
C ASN A 337 2.97 6.38 1.22
N TYR A 338 3.39 5.14 1.42
CA TYR A 338 4.40 4.75 2.39
C TYR A 338 5.71 4.37 1.69
N ALA A 339 6.82 4.96 2.14
CA ALA A 339 8.14 4.62 1.65
C ALA A 339 9.17 4.58 2.78
N TYR A 340 10.19 3.73 2.62
CA TYR A 340 11.35 3.70 3.51
C TYR A 340 12.56 4.29 2.78
N ILE A 341 13.19 5.30 3.37
CA ILE A 341 14.30 6.03 2.77
C ILE A 341 15.61 5.52 3.37
N ASP A 342 16.26 4.60 2.64
CA ASP A 342 17.54 4.01 3.06
C ASP A 342 18.77 4.80 2.56
N SER A 343 18.57 5.78 1.68
CA SER A 343 19.66 6.48 0.99
C SER A 343 19.19 7.80 0.36
N VAL A 344 20.16 8.64 -0.01
CA VAL A 344 19.89 9.90 -0.72
C VAL A 344 19.30 9.64 -2.12
N ASP A 345 19.76 8.60 -2.81
CA ASP A 345 19.22 8.22 -4.12
C ASP A 345 17.76 7.77 -4.01
N GLU A 346 17.43 7.03 -2.95
CA GLU A 346 16.05 6.65 -2.63
C GLU A 346 15.18 7.86 -2.30
N ALA A 347 15.68 8.78 -1.46
CA ALA A 347 15.01 10.03 -1.16
C ALA A 347 14.68 10.82 -2.45
N LYS A 348 15.63 10.88 -3.38
CA LYS A 348 15.44 11.54 -4.68
C LYS A 348 14.44 10.80 -5.56
N ARG A 349 14.47 9.46 -5.59
CA ARG A 349 13.48 8.63 -6.31
C ARG A 349 12.08 8.95 -5.79
N VAL A 350 11.86 8.77 -4.49
CA VAL A 350 10.55 8.94 -3.85
C VAL A 350 10.07 10.38 -3.95
N LEU A 351 10.84 11.37 -3.45
CA LEU A 351 10.35 12.74 -3.30
C LEU A 351 10.33 13.53 -4.61
N VAL A 352 11.32 13.35 -5.47
CA VAL A 352 11.47 14.17 -6.69
C VAL A 352 10.84 13.48 -7.90
N THR A 353 11.10 12.18 -8.05
CA THR A 353 10.70 11.43 -9.26
C THR A 353 9.28 10.89 -9.15
N GLU A 354 8.93 10.26 -8.02
CA GLU A 354 7.64 9.58 -7.86
C GLU A 354 6.56 10.44 -7.22
N MET A 355 6.92 11.25 -6.21
CA MET A 355 5.94 12.05 -5.50
C MET A 355 5.21 12.96 -6.49
N SER A 356 5.94 13.60 -7.41
CA SER A 356 5.41 14.36 -8.56
C SER A 356 4.26 13.65 -9.32
N GLY A 357 4.36 12.34 -9.54
CA GLY A 357 3.30 11.54 -10.18
C GLY A 357 2.12 11.27 -9.25
N THR A 358 2.40 10.94 -7.99
CA THR A 358 1.37 10.69 -6.96
C THR A 358 0.68 11.96 -6.43
N LEU A 359 1.20 13.15 -6.74
CA LEU A 359 0.52 14.43 -6.41
C LEU A 359 -0.75 14.63 -7.24
N PHE A 360 -0.87 13.95 -8.37
CA PHE A 360 -2.00 14.12 -9.29
C PHE A 360 -2.75 12.80 -9.44
N THR A 361 -3.81 12.62 -8.66
CA THR A 361 -4.73 11.50 -8.84
C THR A 361 -5.37 11.57 -10.22
N VAL A 362 -5.25 10.49 -10.99
CA VAL A 362 -5.92 10.34 -12.29
C VAL A 362 -7.13 9.42 -12.22
N ALA A 363 -7.17 8.54 -11.22
CA ALA A 363 -8.26 7.63 -10.92
C ALA A 363 -8.38 7.47 -9.40
N LYS A 364 -9.57 7.70 -8.85
CA LYS A 364 -9.91 7.51 -7.43
C LYS A 364 -10.57 6.16 -7.20
N ASP A 365 -10.45 5.63 -5.98
CA ASP A 365 -11.08 4.39 -5.52
C ASP A 365 -10.89 3.23 -6.50
N ALA A 366 -9.65 3.04 -6.95
CA ALA A 366 -9.35 2.09 -8.00
C ALA A 366 -9.26 0.65 -7.45
N LYS A 367 -10.02 -0.25 -8.07
CA LYS A 367 -10.15 -1.66 -7.68
C LYS A 367 -9.90 -2.56 -8.87
N VAL A 368 -9.27 -3.70 -8.61
CA VAL A 368 -9.09 -4.74 -9.61
C VAL A 368 -9.84 -5.98 -9.16
N GLN A 369 -10.55 -6.59 -10.11
CA GLN A 369 -11.13 -7.91 -9.95
C GLN A 369 -10.73 -8.79 -11.13
N ILE A 370 -10.27 -10.00 -10.83
CA ILE A 370 -10.01 -11.04 -11.82
C ILE A 370 -11.12 -12.07 -11.73
N GLU A 371 -11.79 -12.34 -12.85
CA GLU A 371 -12.77 -13.42 -12.98
C GLU A 371 -12.15 -14.56 -13.79
N PHE A 372 -11.97 -15.72 -13.16
CA PHE A 372 -11.38 -16.90 -13.79
C PHE A 372 -12.45 -17.78 -14.43
N ASN A 373 -12.20 -18.26 -15.64
CA ASN A 373 -13.12 -19.17 -16.31
C ASN A 373 -12.89 -20.63 -15.82
N PRO A 374 -13.86 -21.25 -15.11
CA PRO A 374 -13.72 -22.61 -14.57
C PRO A 374 -13.56 -23.69 -15.65
N GLU A 375 -13.93 -23.40 -16.91
CA GLU A 375 -13.71 -24.35 -18.00
C GLU A 375 -12.23 -24.49 -18.36
N ASN A 376 -11.42 -23.45 -18.14
CA ASN A 376 -10.01 -23.41 -18.53
C ASN A 376 -9.04 -23.29 -17.33
N VAL A 377 -9.53 -22.90 -16.15
CA VAL A 377 -8.73 -22.72 -14.93
C VAL A 377 -9.34 -23.52 -13.80
N SER A 378 -8.55 -24.39 -13.16
CA SER A 378 -9.01 -25.18 -12.00
C SER A 378 -8.73 -24.45 -10.69
N ALA A 379 -7.57 -23.79 -10.59
CA ALA A 379 -7.15 -23.08 -9.38
C ALA A 379 -6.26 -21.90 -9.73
N TYR A 380 -6.17 -20.94 -8.83
CA TYR A 380 -5.22 -19.83 -8.93
C TYR A 380 -4.64 -19.47 -7.57
N ARG A 381 -3.54 -18.71 -7.57
CA ARG A 381 -2.94 -18.07 -6.40
C ARG A 381 -2.49 -16.67 -6.77
N LEU A 382 -2.91 -15.67 -6.00
CA LEU A 382 -2.37 -14.32 -6.09
C LEU A 382 -1.00 -14.29 -5.40
N VAL A 383 0.02 -13.73 -6.06
CA VAL A 383 1.39 -13.68 -5.52
C VAL A 383 1.60 -12.31 -4.85
N GLY A 384 1.76 -12.30 -3.52
CA GLY A 384 1.77 -11.07 -2.71
C GLY A 384 0.37 -10.50 -2.49
N TYR A 385 0.28 -9.21 -2.16
CA TYR A 385 -0.96 -8.45 -1.91
C TYR A 385 -1.78 -8.98 -0.72
N GLU A 386 -1.16 -9.68 0.23
CA GLU A 386 -1.87 -10.28 1.37
C GLU A 386 -2.63 -9.25 2.23
N ASN A 387 -2.09 -8.04 2.40
CA ASN A 387 -2.69 -6.93 3.14
C ASN A 387 -3.59 -6.02 2.28
N ARG A 388 -3.73 -6.30 0.98
CA ARG A 388 -4.50 -5.48 0.01
C ARG A 388 -5.75 -6.19 -0.53
N LEU A 389 -6.08 -7.37 0.00
CA LEU A 389 -7.27 -8.12 -0.39
C LEU A 389 -8.56 -7.37 -0.01
N LEU A 390 -9.53 -7.40 -0.92
CA LEU A 390 -10.88 -6.90 -0.72
C LEU A 390 -11.89 -8.06 -0.84
N ASN A 391 -13.09 -7.89 -0.27
CA ASN A 391 -14.16 -8.83 -0.54
C ASN A 391 -14.68 -8.63 -1.98
N ASP A 392 -15.23 -9.66 -2.59
CA ASP A 392 -15.70 -9.54 -3.98
C ASP A 392 -16.87 -8.56 -4.12
N GLU A 393 -17.70 -8.44 -3.08
CA GLU A 393 -18.78 -7.45 -3.04
C GLU A 393 -18.27 -6.01 -2.96
N ASP A 394 -17.06 -5.80 -2.43
CA ASP A 394 -16.44 -4.47 -2.34
C ASP A 394 -16.09 -3.92 -3.73
N PHE A 395 -15.96 -4.77 -4.75
CA PHE A 395 -15.68 -4.35 -6.12
C PHE A 395 -16.77 -3.41 -6.67
N GLU A 396 -18.04 -3.66 -6.37
CA GLU A 396 -19.16 -2.85 -6.84
C GLU A 396 -19.56 -1.72 -5.86
N ASP A 397 -18.98 -1.70 -4.65
CA ASP A 397 -19.33 -0.72 -3.62
C ASP A 397 -18.51 0.57 -3.75
N ASP A 398 -19.08 1.59 -4.40
CA ASP A 398 -18.46 2.92 -4.53
C ASP A 398 -18.21 3.64 -3.18
N THR A 399 -18.68 3.12 -2.04
CA THR A 399 -18.37 3.66 -0.71
C THR A 399 -17.12 3.06 -0.08
N LYS A 400 -16.65 1.92 -0.61
CA LYS A 400 -15.42 1.28 -0.16
C LYS A 400 -14.22 1.90 -0.88
N ASP A 401 -13.37 2.56 -0.12
CA ASP A 401 -12.07 3.06 -0.57
C ASP A 401 -11.11 1.89 -0.85
N ALA A 402 -10.34 2.03 -1.93
CA ALA A 402 -9.39 1.04 -2.42
C ALA A 402 -8.11 1.68 -2.96
N GLY A 403 -7.85 2.93 -2.57
CA GLY A 403 -6.66 3.67 -2.97
C GLY A 403 -6.83 4.44 -4.28
N ASP A 404 -5.97 5.44 -4.43
CA ASP A 404 -5.90 6.31 -5.59
C ASP A 404 -4.76 5.89 -6.52
N ILE A 405 -4.96 6.08 -7.82
CA ILE A 405 -3.89 5.93 -8.82
C ILE A 405 -3.43 7.32 -9.25
N GLY A 406 -2.16 7.60 -8.99
CA GLY A 406 -1.45 8.80 -9.41
C GLY A 406 -1.08 8.81 -10.89
N SER A 407 -0.78 10.00 -11.40
CA SER A 407 -0.30 10.23 -12.76
C SER A 407 0.95 9.42 -13.06
N GLY A 408 0.89 8.59 -14.10
CA GLY A 408 2.00 7.75 -14.55
C GLY A 408 2.31 6.55 -13.65
N GLN A 409 1.58 6.36 -12.55
CA GLN A 409 1.73 5.20 -11.66
C GLN A 409 1.51 3.88 -12.41
N GLN A 410 2.25 2.87 -11.98
CA GLN A 410 2.18 1.50 -12.48
C GLN A 410 1.81 0.58 -11.33
N VAL A 411 0.98 -0.42 -11.62
CA VAL A 411 0.63 -1.49 -10.68
C VAL A 411 0.80 -2.81 -11.40
N THR A 412 1.61 -3.70 -10.85
CA THR A 412 1.95 -5.00 -11.43
C THR A 412 1.55 -6.10 -10.47
N VAL A 413 0.87 -7.11 -11.00
CA VAL A 413 0.27 -8.21 -10.25
C VAL A 413 0.63 -9.51 -10.95
N LEU A 414 0.91 -10.54 -10.16
CA LEU A 414 1.20 -11.88 -10.66
C LEU A 414 0.20 -12.88 -10.09
N TYR A 415 -0.31 -13.75 -10.97
CA TYR A 415 -1.13 -14.90 -10.60
C TYR A 415 -0.49 -16.19 -11.09
N GLU A 416 -0.33 -17.16 -10.19
CA GLU A 416 -0.19 -18.55 -10.61
C GLU A 416 -1.56 -19.09 -11.00
N ILE A 417 -1.66 -19.69 -12.17
CA ILE A 417 -2.90 -20.23 -12.75
C ILE A 417 -2.68 -21.70 -13.05
N VAL A 418 -3.43 -22.58 -12.38
CA VAL A 418 -3.44 -24.02 -12.68
C VAL A 418 -4.49 -24.26 -13.77
N PRO A 419 -4.09 -24.67 -14.98
CA PRO A 419 -5.04 -24.89 -16.05
C PRO A 419 -5.93 -26.11 -15.80
N ASN A 420 -7.20 -26.01 -16.15
CA ASN A 420 -8.14 -27.12 -16.06
C ASN A 420 -7.92 -28.11 -17.23
N ASN A 421 -7.05 -29.08 -17.02
CA ASN A 421 -6.77 -30.13 -18.01
C ASN A 421 -7.76 -31.31 -17.92
N GLY A 422 -8.93 -31.13 -17.31
CA GLY A 422 -9.96 -32.18 -17.18
C GLY A 422 -9.64 -33.30 -16.18
N ASN A 423 -8.60 -33.15 -15.35
CA ASN A 423 -8.11 -34.17 -14.42
C ASN A 423 -8.46 -33.89 -12.95
N GLU A 424 -9.47 -33.08 -12.65
CA GLU A 424 -9.86 -32.83 -11.27
C GLU A 424 -10.30 -34.11 -10.56
N LYS A 425 -9.73 -34.34 -9.37
CA LYS A 425 -10.19 -35.41 -8.48
C LYS A 425 -11.60 -35.09 -8.02
N SER A 426 -12.59 -35.77 -8.57
CA SER A 426 -13.97 -35.70 -8.11
C SER A 426 -14.04 -35.96 -6.60
N LEU A 427 -14.58 -35.02 -5.82
CA LEU A 427 -14.91 -35.27 -4.43
C LEU A 427 -15.92 -36.43 -4.34
N LYS A 428 -15.78 -37.27 -3.30
CA LYS A 428 -16.54 -38.53 -3.13
C LYS A 428 -18.08 -38.38 -3.24
N TYR A 429 -18.61 -37.18 -3.05
CA TYR A 429 -20.05 -36.91 -3.00
C TYR A 429 -20.53 -35.83 -4.00
N GLN A 430 -19.67 -35.36 -4.91
CA GLN A 430 -20.09 -34.47 -6.00
C GLN A 430 -20.32 -35.30 -7.26
N ASP A 431 -21.58 -35.31 -7.74
CA ASP A 431 -21.94 -35.85 -9.05
C ASP A 431 -21.50 -34.85 -10.12
N ASN A 432 -20.23 -34.91 -10.51
CA ASN A 432 -19.77 -34.20 -11.70
C ASN A 432 -20.15 -35.03 -12.92
N GLU A 433 -21.23 -34.64 -13.62
CA GLU A 433 -21.45 -35.07 -15.00
C GLU A 433 -20.21 -34.66 -15.80
N SER A 434 -19.39 -35.64 -16.19
CA SER A 434 -18.16 -35.42 -16.93
C SER A 434 -18.46 -34.72 -18.25
N LYS A 435 -18.20 -33.41 -18.33
CA LYS A 435 -18.10 -32.71 -19.61
C LYS A 435 -16.99 -33.35 -20.43
N ALA A 436 -17.26 -33.52 -21.72
CA ALA A 436 -16.48 -34.32 -22.65
C ALA A 436 -15.02 -33.85 -22.77
N GLU A 437 -14.15 -34.84 -22.96
CA GLU A 437 -12.72 -34.75 -23.27
C GLU A 437 -12.45 -33.86 -24.50
N THR A 438 -12.28 -32.56 -24.30
CA THR A 438 -11.40 -31.75 -25.16
C THR A 438 -10.24 -31.30 -24.32
N ASN A 439 -9.14 -32.06 -24.37
CA ASN A 439 -7.87 -31.77 -23.66
C ASN A 439 -7.15 -30.51 -24.16
N GLU A 440 -7.78 -29.70 -25.02
CA GLU A 440 -7.19 -28.47 -25.55
C GLU A 440 -7.89 -27.28 -24.90
N LEU A 441 -7.14 -26.57 -24.04
CA LEU A 441 -7.53 -25.28 -23.50
C LEU A 441 -7.84 -24.33 -24.66
N SER A 442 -9.04 -23.76 -24.68
CA SER A 442 -9.46 -22.87 -25.77
C SER A 442 -10.47 -21.84 -25.29
N GLY A 443 -10.52 -20.69 -25.98
CA GLY A 443 -11.37 -19.58 -25.59
C GLY A 443 -10.76 -18.73 -24.48
N GLU A 444 -11.61 -18.17 -23.62
CA GLU A 444 -11.23 -17.23 -22.57
C GLU A 444 -10.73 -17.95 -21.32
N MET A 445 -9.57 -17.55 -20.80
CA MET A 445 -8.98 -18.07 -19.57
C MET A 445 -9.45 -17.28 -18.35
N LEU A 446 -9.49 -15.96 -18.46
CA LEU A 446 -9.97 -15.05 -17.42
C LEU A 446 -10.33 -13.68 -18.02
N THR A 447 -11.01 -12.86 -17.23
CA THR A 447 -11.21 -11.42 -17.51
C THR A 447 -10.64 -10.59 -16.37
N VAL A 448 -9.87 -9.56 -16.74
CA VAL A 448 -9.34 -8.54 -15.82
C VAL A 448 -10.26 -7.33 -15.87
N SER A 449 -10.80 -6.93 -14.73
CA SER A 449 -11.72 -5.81 -14.61
C SER A 449 -11.15 -4.76 -13.67
N VAL A 450 -11.11 -3.50 -14.12
CA VAL A 450 -10.65 -2.36 -13.31
C VAL A 450 -11.78 -1.36 -13.17
N ARG A 451 -12.18 -1.11 -11.93
CA ARG A 451 -13.16 -0.09 -11.58
C ARG A 451 -12.49 1.11 -10.94
N TYR A 452 -12.84 2.32 -11.35
CA TYR A 452 -12.29 3.56 -10.80
C TYR A 452 -13.21 4.75 -11.04
N LYS A 453 -13.03 5.85 -10.30
CA LYS A 453 -13.70 7.13 -10.51
C LYS A 453 -12.73 8.13 -11.15
N ASP A 454 -13.21 8.99 -12.06
CA ASP A 454 -12.42 10.18 -12.40
C ASP A 454 -12.30 11.09 -11.15
N PRO A 455 -11.25 11.92 -11.02
CA PRO A 455 -10.98 12.69 -9.79
C PRO A 455 -12.15 13.55 -9.27
N GLU A 456 -12.99 14.06 -10.18
CA GLU A 456 -14.14 14.92 -9.88
C GLU A 456 -15.50 14.19 -10.01
N ALA A 457 -15.48 12.89 -10.35
CA ALA A 457 -16.70 12.11 -10.55
C ALA A 457 -17.09 11.35 -9.28
N SER A 458 -18.39 11.27 -9.02
CA SER A 458 -18.94 10.47 -7.93
C SER A 458 -19.28 9.04 -8.33
N GLU A 459 -19.43 8.78 -9.63
CA GLU A 459 -19.77 7.46 -10.18
C GLU A 459 -18.52 6.81 -10.78
N SER A 460 -18.36 5.50 -10.54
CA SER A 460 -17.25 4.73 -11.10
C SER A 460 -17.47 4.34 -12.57
N LYS A 461 -16.35 4.06 -13.23
CA LYS A 461 -16.24 3.49 -14.56
C LYS A 461 -15.61 2.11 -14.45
N LEU A 462 -15.97 1.25 -15.39
CA LEU A 462 -15.43 -0.09 -15.53
C LEU A 462 -14.71 -0.22 -16.87
N ILE A 463 -13.50 -0.77 -16.84
CA ILE A 463 -12.76 -1.20 -18.03
C ILE A 463 -12.36 -2.67 -17.86
N ASP A 464 -12.54 -3.46 -18.90
CA ASP A 464 -12.29 -4.90 -18.85
C ASP A 464 -11.34 -5.33 -19.97
N LYS A 465 -10.58 -6.39 -19.70
CA LYS A 465 -9.72 -7.07 -20.68
C LYS A 465 -9.77 -8.58 -20.49
N SER A 466 -10.39 -9.25 -21.45
CA SER A 466 -10.36 -10.71 -21.54
C SER A 466 -8.97 -11.20 -21.96
N VAL A 467 -8.52 -12.28 -21.31
CA VAL A 467 -7.31 -13.02 -21.67
C VAL A 467 -7.73 -14.36 -22.24
N MET A 468 -7.27 -14.65 -23.44
CA MET A 468 -7.54 -15.90 -24.15
C MET A 468 -6.44 -16.94 -23.90
N CYS A 469 -6.76 -18.22 -23.98
CA CYS A 469 -5.75 -19.28 -23.96
C CYS A 469 -4.70 -19.10 -25.09
N SER A 470 -5.10 -18.46 -26.20
CA SER A 470 -4.22 -18.14 -27.33
C SER A 470 -3.22 -17.00 -27.05
N ASP A 471 -3.37 -16.28 -25.93
CA ASP A 471 -2.46 -15.20 -25.54
C ASP A 471 -1.18 -15.74 -24.87
N TYR A 472 -1.10 -17.06 -24.65
CA TYR A 472 0.10 -17.73 -24.17
C TYR A 472 1.30 -17.49 -25.09
N THR A 473 2.45 -17.20 -24.50
CA THR A 473 3.74 -17.09 -25.20
C THR A 473 4.82 -17.87 -24.47
N GLU A 474 5.67 -18.60 -25.22
CA GLU A 474 6.91 -19.19 -24.69
C GLU A 474 8.02 -18.14 -24.51
N ALA A 475 8.00 -17.09 -25.35
CA ALA A 475 8.97 -16.01 -25.29
C ALA A 475 8.45 -14.91 -24.36
N VAL A 476 9.02 -14.83 -23.17
CA VAL A 476 8.67 -13.83 -22.15
C VAL A 476 9.22 -12.45 -22.49
N SER A 477 8.48 -11.41 -22.16
CA SER A 477 8.93 -10.02 -22.26
C SER A 477 9.89 -9.64 -21.14
N GLN A 478 10.54 -8.48 -21.28
CA GLN A 478 11.33 -7.89 -20.20
C GLN A 478 10.47 -7.52 -18.97
N ASN A 479 9.19 -7.15 -19.17
CA ASN A 479 8.30 -6.85 -18.06
C ASN A 479 8.02 -8.11 -17.25
N PHE A 480 7.67 -9.20 -17.94
CA PHE A 480 7.39 -10.49 -17.31
C PHE A 480 8.61 -11.04 -16.60
N ALA A 481 9.76 -11.09 -17.28
CA ALA A 481 10.98 -11.62 -16.68
C ALA A 481 11.43 -10.80 -15.46
N LYS A 482 11.30 -9.46 -15.50
CA LYS A 482 11.63 -8.60 -14.35
C LYS A 482 10.70 -8.82 -13.15
N ALA A 483 9.38 -8.82 -13.38
CA ALA A 483 8.40 -9.07 -12.31
C ALA A 483 8.59 -10.46 -11.70
N CYS A 484 8.84 -11.45 -12.54
CA CYS A 484 9.15 -12.82 -12.14
C CYS A 484 10.39 -12.89 -11.24
N SER A 485 11.51 -12.28 -11.65
CA SER A 485 12.74 -12.28 -10.84
C SER A 485 12.57 -11.58 -9.50
N ALA A 486 11.83 -10.46 -9.48
CA ALA A 486 11.52 -9.76 -8.23
C ALA A 486 10.68 -10.64 -7.29
N ALA A 487 9.66 -11.31 -7.81
CA ALA A 487 8.80 -12.21 -7.05
C ALA A 487 9.56 -13.44 -6.53
N GLU A 488 10.38 -14.09 -7.36
CA GLU A 488 11.19 -15.23 -6.95
C GLU A 488 12.16 -14.84 -5.83
N PHE A 489 12.83 -13.69 -5.95
CA PHE A 489 13.75 -13.26 -4.91
C PHE A 489 13.04 -12.93 -3.61
N ALA A 490 11.89 -12.25 -3.67
CA ALA A 490 11.06 -12.01 -2.48
C ALA A 490 10.63 -13.33 -1.81
N MET A 491 10.17 -14.32 -2.59
CA MET A 491 9.81 -15.64 -2.08
C MET A 491 11.00 -16.39 -1.43
N VAL A 492 12.21 -16.25 -1.98
CA VAL A 492 13.44 -16.79 -1.36
C VAL A 492 13.72 -16.12 -0.01
N LEU A 493 13.67 -14.79 0.05
CA LEU A 493 13.94 -14.02 1.27
C LEU A 493 12.91 -14.31 2.37
N ARG A 494 11.64 -14.41 1.99
CA ARG A 494 10.51 -14.72 2.87
C ARG A 494 10.48 -16.18 3.34
N LYS A 495 11.29 -17.06 2.74
CA LYS A 495 11.25 -18.51 2.98
C LYS A 495 9.86 -19.08 2.69
N SER A 496 9.27 -18.63 1.56
CA SER A 496 7.90 -18.94 1.16
C SER A 496 7.60 -20.44 1.11
N ASP A 497 6.39 -20.82 1.51
CA ASP A 497 5.89 -22.20 1.39
C ASP A 497 5.80 -22.65 -0.08
N TYR A 498 5.76 -21.70 -1.02
CA TYR A 498 5.72 -21.92 -2.46
C TYR A 498 7.10 -21.77 -3.13
N ALA A 499 8.16 -21.49 -2.38
CA ALA A 499 9.53 -21.36 -2.87
C ALA A 499 10.28 -22.70 -2.99
N SER A 500 9.58 -23.85 -3.07
CA SER A 500 10.24 -25.15 -3.05
C SER A 500 11.20 -25.31 -4.24
N GLY A 501 12.50 -25.34 -3.95
CA GLY A 501 13.56 -25.43 -4.96
C GLY A 501 14.04 -24.09 -5.53
N LEU A 502 13.42 -22.97 -5.16
CA LEU A 502 13.93 -21.65 -5.50
C LEU A 502 15.19 -21.33 -4.69
N THR A 503 16.15 -20.69 -5.35
CA THR A 503 17.40 -20.22 -4.73
C THR A 503 17.77 -18.87 -5.33
N ALA A 504 18.47 -18.04 -4.56
CA ALA A 504 18.98 -16.76 -5.07
C ALA A 504 19.84 -16.93 -6.34
N GLN A 505 20.64 -18.00 -6.42
CA GLN A 505 21.40 -18.32 -7.63
C GLN A 505 20.47 -18.67 -8.81
N GLY A 506 19.39 -19.40 -8.57
CA GLY A 506 18.39 -19.71 -9.61
C GLY A 506 17.73 -18.44 -10.18
N VAL A 507 17.47 -17.43 -9.33
CA VAL A 507 16.95 -16.13 -9.79
C VAL A 507 17.96 -15.44 -10.71
N VAL A 508 19.24 -15.42 -10.34
CA VAL A 508 20.32 -14.87 -11.19
C VAL A 508 20.39 -15.62 -12.51
N ASP A 509 20.38 -16.95 -12.49
CA ASP A 509 20.43 -17.78 -13.70
C ASP A 509 19.24 -17.46 -14.63
N TYR A 510 18.03 -17.28 -14.07
CA TYR A 510 16.83 -16.87 -14.81
C TYR A 510 16.98 -15.47 -15.40
N MET A 511 17.50 -14.50 -14.63
CA MET A 511 17.76 -13.13 -15.09
C MET A 511 18.76 -13.12 -16.25
N GLU A 512 19.85 -13.88 -16.16
CA GLU A 512 20.86 -14.00 -17.22
C GLU A 512 20.29 -14.67 -18.48
N GLN A 513 19.55 -15.77 -18.32
CA GLN A 513 18.92 -16.48 -19.43
C GLN A 513 17.98 -15.57 -20.24
N ASN A 514 17.23 -14.70 -19.56
CA ASN A 514 16.26 -13.79 -20.17
C ASN A 514 16.83 -12.39 -20.45
N ASN A 515 18.12 -12.15 -20.19
CA ASN A 515 18.77 -10.84 -20.32
C ASN A 515 17.96 -9.72 -19.61
N VAL A 516 17.55 -9.95 -18.37
CA VAL A 516 16.71 -9.02 -17.61
C VAL A 516 17.47 -7.72 -17.35
N ASP A 517 16.95 -6.61 -17.86
CA ASP A 517 17.49 -5.27 -17.62
C ASP A 517 17.07 -4.73 -16.26
N ASN A 518 17.76 -5.19 -15.22
CA ASN A 518 17.58 -4.73 -13.84
C ASN A 518 18.88 -4.92 -13.02
N SER A 519 19.85 -4.04 -13.22
CA SER A 519 21.14 -4.11 -12.51
C SER A 519 21.00 -3.97 -11.01
N GLU A 520 20.03 -3.17 -10.54
CA GLU A 520 19.81 -2.95 -9.12
C GLU A 520 19.38 -4.24 -8.40
N LEU A 521 18.38 -4.95 -8.95
CA LEU A 521 17.97 -6.25 -8.40
C LEU A 521 19.11 -7.26 -8.46
N PHE A 522 19.82 -7.30 -9.58
CA PHE A 522 20.95 -8.21 -9.77
C PHE A 522 22.01 -7.99 -8.68
N GLU A 523 22.49 -6.75 -8.50
CA GLU A 523 23.49 -6.40 -7.47
C GLU A 523 23.02 -6.76 -6.07
N LEU A 524 21.73 -6.52 -5.75
CA LEU A 524 21.16 -6.86 -4.46
C LEU A 524 21.18 -8.38 -4.18
N ILE A 525 20.78 -9.19 -5.17
CA ILE A 525 20.80 -10.66 -5.05
C ILE A 525 22.23 -11.17 -4.86
N TYR A 526 23.20 -10.62 -5.59
CA TYR A 526 24.62 -10.97 -5.42
C TYR A 526 25.13 -10.64 -4.02
N LYS A 527 24.77 -9.47 -3.48
CA LYS A 527 25.18 -9.07 -2.14
C LYS A 527 24.56 -9.97 -1.07
N TYR A 528 23.28 -10.32 -1.23
CA TYR A 528 22.61 -11.30 -0.37
C TYR A 528 23.34 -12.65 -0.34
N MET A 529 23.72 -13.18 -1.52
CA MET A 529 24.47 -14.44 -1.61
C MET A 529 25.85 -14.34 -0.94
N GLN A 530 26.53 -13.20 -1.04
CA GLN A 530 27.82 -13.00 -0.38
C GLN A 530 27.69 -13.03 1.15
N ASN A 531 26.68 -12.36 1.71
CA ASN A 531 26.41 -12.38 3.14
C ASN A 531 26.13 -13.80 3.66
N GLY A 532 25.37 -14.60 2.91
CA GLY A 532 24.98 -15.96 3.29
C GLY A 532 26.09 -17.03 3.19
N THR A 533 27.14 -16.80 2.41
CA THR A 533 28.23 -17.78 2.22
C THR A 533 29.27 -17.78 3.35
N GLY A 534 29.07 -16.99 4.41
CA GLY A 534 30.00 -16.91 5.52
C GLY A 534 31.39 -16.44 5.07
N SER A 535 31.45 -15.51 4.11
CA SER A 535 32.70 -14.79 3.92
C SER A 535 32.95 -14.00 5.20
N GLU A 536 33.90 -14.48 6.00
CA GLU A 536 34.83 -13.60 6.68
C GLU A 536 35.36 -12.64 5.61
N ALA A 537 34.63 -11.56 5.37
CA ALA A 537 35.15 -10.35 4.78
C ALA A 537 36.06 -9.72 5.85
N SER A 538 37.15 -10.42 6.16
CA SER A 538 38.47 -9.81 6.04
C SER A 538 38.40 -8.83 4.88
N TYR A 539 38.25 -7.54 5.14
CA TYR A 539 39.42 -6.68 5.28
C TYR A 539 39.19 -5.17 5.10
N TRP A 540 40.08 -4.44 5.80
CA TRP A 540 40.86 -3.24 5.40
C TRP A 540 40.18 -1.89 5.24
#